data_AF-A0A926KEI4-F1
#
_entry.id   AF-A0A926KEI4-F1
#
_cell.length_a   1.000
_cell.length_b   1.000
_cell.length_c   1.000
_cell.angle_alpha   90.00
_cell.angle_beta   90.00
_cell.angle_gamma   90.00
#
_symmetry.space_group_name_H-M   'P 1'
#
loop_
_entity.id
_entity.type
_entity.pdbx_description
1 polymer ?
#
loop_
_entity_poly.entity_id
_entity_poly.type
_entity_poly.pdbx_seq_one_letter_code
_entity_poly.pdbx_strand_id
1 'polypeptide(L)'
;MTATLERELIVQEECTSLRHHELQELLSAAERAADLSVSVEDLLRLLAAVQAQVHACRKAVVCEARATGHSDREVARMLKIHVNDFVSRFPAA
;
A
#
# COMPACT_ATOMS: atom_id res chain seq x y z
N MET A 1 -27.89 -6.06 10.19
CA MET A 1 -26.90 -5.02 10.55
C MET A 1 -25.59 -5.62 11.06
N THR A 2 -25.61 -6.71 11.84
CA THR A 2 -24.40 -7.37 12.35
C THR A 2 -23.49 -7.94 11.25
N ALA A 3 -24.05 -8.62 10.24
CA ALA A 3 -23.27 -9.22 9.15
C ALA A 3 -22.48 -8.21 8.28
N THR A 4 -22.97 -6.97 8.15
CA THR A 4 -22.28 -5.91 7.39
C THR A 4 -21.10 -5.36 8.17
N LEU A 5 -21.31 -5.11 9.48
CA LEU A 5 -20.29 -4.66 10.42
C LEU A 5 -19.18 -5.69 10.62
N GLU A 6 -19.54 -6.97 10.73
CA GLU A 6 -18.58 -8.08 10.81
C GLU A 6 -17.70 -8.15 9.56
N ARG A 7 -18.29 -7.94 8.37
CA ARG A 7 -17.55 -7.94 7.11
C ARG A 7 -16.63 -6.72 6.98
N GLU A 8 -17.08 -5.54 7.38
CA GLU A 8 -16.26 -4.32 7.40
C GLU A 8 -15.05 -4.48 8.33
N LEU A 9 -15.24 -5.07 9.52
CA LEU A 9 -14.17 -5.37 10.47
C LEU A 9 -13.15 -6.36 9.92
N ILE A 10 -13.60 -7.46 9.29
CA ILE A 10 -12.71 -8.45 8.66
C ILE A 10 -11.87 -7.79 7.57
N VAL A 11 -12.48 -7.02 6.68
CA VAL A 11 -11.76 -6.34 5.58
C VAL A 11 -10.77 -5.32 6.15
N GLN A 12 -11.12 -4.61 7.22
CA GLN A 12 -10.21 -3.68 7.87
C GLN A 12 -8.99 -4.39 8.49
N GLU A 13 -9.20 -5.52 9.15
CA GLU A 13 -8.12 -6.33 9.74
C GLU A 13 -7.20 -6.91 8.67
N GLU A 14 -7.75 -7.41 7.56
CA GLU A 14 -6.99 -7.90 6.40
C GLU A 14 -6.15 -6.78 5.78
N CYS A 15 -6.73 -5.60 5.57
CA CYS A 15 -6.02 -4.45 4.99
C CYS A 15 -4.91 -3.94 5.93
N THR A 16 -5.16 -3.93 7.23
CA THR A 16 -4.17 -3.53 8.26
C THR A 16 -3.00 -4.52 8.30
N SER A 17 -3.29 -5.81 8.27
CA SER A 17 -2.29 -6.88 8.27
C SER A 17 -1.43 -6.81 7.00
N LEU A 18 -2.06 -6.64 5.84
CA LEU A 18 -1.36 -6.44 4.58
C LEU A 18 -0.45 -5.20 4.66
N ARG A 19 -0.96 -4.06 5.11
CA ARG A 19 -0.16 -2.84 5.28
C ARG A 19 1.05 -3.06 6.19
N HIS A 20 0.88 -3.75 7.31
CA HIS A 20 1.97 -4.02 8.24
C HIS A 20 3.04 -4.91 7.60
N HIS A 21 2.63 -6.00 6.95
CA HIS A 21 3.54 -6.89 6.21
C HIS A 21 4.34 -6.11 5.16
N GLU A 22 3.64 -5.29 4.36
CA GLU A 22 4.30 -4.58 3.28
C GLU A 22 5.28 -3.50 3.80
N LEU A 23 5.03 -2.91 4.97
CA LEU A 23 5.97 -2.00 5.63
C LEU A 23 7.22 -2.72 6.16
N GLN A 24 7.06 -3.95 6.66
CA GLN A 24 8.20 -4.76 7.14
C GLN A 24 9.13 -5.15 5.99
N GLU A 25 8.58 -5.57 4.85
CA GLU A 25 9.39 -5.86 3.66
C GLU A 25 10.15 -4.62 3.15
N LEU A 26 9.53 -3.43 3.25
CA LEU A 26 10.18 -2.17 2.90
C LEU A 26 11.35 -1.85 3.84
N LEU A 27 11.16 -2.04 5.15
CA LEU A 27 12.23 -1.87 6.15
C LEU A 27 13.36 -2.87 5.91
N SER A 28 13.05 -4.14 5.67
CA SER A 28 14.04 -5.18 5.36
C SER A 28 14.80 -4.87 4.06
N ALA A 29 14.13 -4.33 3.04
CA ALA A 29 14.80 -3.85 1.83
C ALA A 29 15.77 -2.68 2.13
N ALA A 30 15.36 -1.72 2.96
CA ALA A 30 16.22 -0.61 3.37
C ALA A 30 17.44 -1.05 4.20
N GLU A 31 17.27 -2.04 5.07
CA GLU A 31 18.36 -2.65 5.84
C GLU A 31 19.35 -3.38 4.93
N ARG A 32 18.85 -4.20 3.99
CA ARG A 32 19.69 -4.86 2.96
C ARG A 32 20.45 -3.85 2.09
N ALA A 33 19.91 -2.65 1.90
CA ALA A 33 20.56 -1.56 1.19
C ALA A 33 21.81 -1.03 1.90
N ALA A 34 21.79 -0.99 3.23
CA ALA A 34 22.85 -0.43 4.05
C ALA A 34 24.15 -1.26 3.98
N ASP A 35 24.03 -2.56 3.68
CA ASP A 35 25.15 -3.51 3.65
C ASP A 35 25.67 -3.82 2.23
N LEU A 36 25.10 -3.21 1.17
CA LEU A 36 25.48 -3.50 -0.22
C LEU A 36 26.84 -2.88 -0.60
N SER A 37 27.75 -3.72 -1.08
CA SER A 37 28.97 -3.30 -1.79
C SER A 37 28.63 -2.94 -3.24
N VAL A 38 28.21 -1.68 -3.41
CA VAL A 38 27.96 -0.86 -4.62
C VAL A 38 28.19 -1.51 -6.00
N SER A 39 27.35 -2.46 -6.40
CA SER A 39 27.05 -2.71 -7.81
C SER A 39 25.83 -1.91 -8.22
N VAL A 40 25.90 -1.18 -9.34
CA VAL A 40 24.76 -0.43 -9.92
C VAL A 40 23.58 -1.37 -10.18
N GLU A 41 23.84 -2.62 -10.55
CA GLU A 41 22.79 -3.61 -10.80
C GLU A 41 22.04 -3.97 -9.52
N ASP A 42 22.72 -4.17 -8.41
CA ASP A 42 22.09 -4.49 -7.12
C ASP A 42 21.29 -3.30 -6.58
N LEU A 43 21.78 -2.08 -6.80
CA LEU A 43 21.03 -0.86 -6.49
C LEU A 43 19.75 -0.72 -7.33
N LEU A 44 19.80 -1.07 -8.62
CA LEU A 44 18.62 -1.06 -9.50
C LEU A 44 17.60 -2.14 -9.11
N ARG A 45 18.04 -3.34 -8.77
CA ARG A 45 17.15 -4.42 -8.27
C ARG A 45 16.48 -4.03 -6.97
N LEU A 46 17.26 -3.46 -6.04
CA LEU A 46 16.73 -2.96 -4.78
C LEU A 46 15.73 -1.82 -5.00
N LEU A 47 16.03 -0.87 -5.89
CA LEU A 47 15.11 0.22 -6.22
C LEU A 47 13.78 -0.32 -6.77
N ALA A 48 13.83 -1.32 -7.65
CA ALA A 48 12.64 -1.95 -8.19
C ALA A 48 11.81 -2.65 -7.09
N ALA A 49 12.48 -3.37 -6.18
CA ALA A 49 11.82 -4.02 -5.04
C ALA A 49 11.15 -2.99 -4.11
N VAL A 50 11.88 -1.93 -3.73
CA VAL A 50 11.36 -0.82 -2.91
C VAL A 50 10.17 -0.14 -3.59
N GLN A 51 10.23 0.10 -4.90
CA GLN A 51 9.11 0.71 -5.64
C GLN A 51 7.87 -0.18 -5.66
N ALA A 52 8.04 -1.48 -5.90
CA ALA A 52 6.93 -2.44 -5.84
C ALA A 52 6.29 -2.45 -4.45
N GLN A 53 7.13 -2.44 -3.41
CA GLN A 53 6.74 -2.47 -2.02
C GLN A 53 5.98 -1.20 -1.59
N VAL A 54 6.46 -0.03 -1.98
CA VAL A 54 5.77 1.25 -1.76
C VAL A 54 4.41 1.25 -2.46
N HIS A 55 4.33 0.71 -3.68
CA HIS A 55 3.06 0.63 -4.40
C HIS A 55 2.07 -0.31 -3.70
N ALA A 56 2.51 -1.46 -3.23
CA ALA A 56 1.70 -2.41 -2.48
C ALA A 56 1.21 -1.83 -1.14
N CYS A 57 2.10 -1.17 -0.37
CA CYS A 57 1.72 -0.39 0.81
C CYS A 57 0.61 0.63 0.51
N ARG A 58 0.77 1.42 -0.57
CA ARG A 58 -0.25 2.41 -0.96
C ARG A 58 -1.57 1.73 -1.30
N LYS A 59 -1.56 0.59 -1.98
CA LYS A 59 -2.76 -0.17 -2.29
C LYS A 59 -3.45 -0.66 -1.01
N ALA A 60 -2.70 -1.20 -0.05
CA ALA A 60 -3.25 -1.65 1.24
C ALA A 60 -3.91 -0.49 2.02
N VAL A 61 -3.25 0.67 2.09
CA VAL A 61 -3.81 1.89 2.72
C VAL A 61 -5.10 2.33 2.03
N VAL A 62 -5.15 2.29 0.70
CA VAL A 62 -6.35 2.65 -0.07
C VAL A 62 -7.50 1.67 0.22
N CYS A 63 -7.22 0.36 0.31
CA CYS A 63 -8.22 -0.63 0.67
C CYS A 63 -8.73 -0.41 2.12
N GLU A 64 -7.84 -0.13 3.06
CA GLU A 64 -8.19 0.19 4.46
C GLU A 64 -9.10 1.43 4.51
N ALA A 65 -8.75 2.50 3.80
CA ALA A 65 -9.53 3.73 3.76
C ALA A 65 -10.93 3.51 3.18
N ARG A 66 -11.07 2.67 2.15
CA ARG A 66 -12.37 2.27 1.59
C ARG A 66 -13.17 1.45 2.59
N ALA A 67 -12.53 0.51 3.28
CA ALA A 67 -13.17 -0.34 4.28
C ALA A 67 -13.71 0.46 5.47
N THR A 68 -13.06 1.58 5.82
CA THR A 68 -13.53 2.50 6.87
C THR A 68 -14.51 3.57 6.37
N GLY A 69 -14.95 3.48 5.12
CA GLY A 69 -16.02 4.32 4.56
C GLY A 69 -15.56 5.60 3.86
N HIS A 70 -14.25 5.79 3.61
CA HIS A 70 -13.79 6.91 2.81
C HIS A 70 -14.11 6.73 1.33
N SER A 71 -14.61 7.79 0.71
CA SER A 71 -14.83 7.85 -0.73
C SER A 71 -13.52 7.98 -1.51
N ASP A 72 -13.50 7.47 -2.74
CA ASP A 72 -12.35 7.59 -3.64
C ASP A 72 -11.88 9.05 -3.82
N ARG A 73 -12.79 10.02 -3.75
CA ARG A 73 -12.46 11.45 -3.84
C ARG A 73 -11.71 11.95 -2.60
N GLU A 74 -12.06 11.47 -1.42
CA GLU A 74 -11.36 11.81 -0.17
C GLU A 74 -9.96 11.20 -0.15
N VAL A 75 -9.85 9.91 -0.51
CA VAL A 75 -8.56 9.22 -0.57
C VAL A 75 -7.65 9.82 -1.64
N ALA A 76 -8.17 10.14 -2.84
CA ALA A 76 -7.41 10.83 -3.89
C ALA A 76 -6.88 12.20 -3.41
N ARG A 77 -7.70 12.96 -2.67
CA ARG A 77 -7.29 14.24 -2.08
C ARG A 77 -6.16 14.07 -1.05
N MET A 78 -6.26 13.09 -0.17
CA MET A 78 -5.21 12.77 0.81
C MET A 78 -3.88 12.38 0.13
N LEU A 79 -3.97 11.60 -0.96
CA LEU A 79 -2.82 11.20 -1.77
C LEU A 79 -2.31 12.30 -2.71
N LYS A 80 -2.97 13.47 -2.72
CA LYS A 80 -2.65 14.62 -3.59
C LYS A 80 -2.56 14.25 -5.08
N ILE A 81 -3.46 13.37 -5.52
CA ILE A 81 -3.58 12.97 -6.92
C ILE A 81 -4.99 13.26 -7.43
N HIS A 82 -5.11 13.42 -8.74
CA HIS A 82 -6.41 13.64 -9.36
C HIS A 82 -7.28 12.38 -9.23
N VAL A 83 -8.59 12.54 -9.05
CA VAL A 83 -9.50 11.40 -8.82
C VAL A 83 -9.52 10.43 -10.01
N ASN A 84 -9.40 10.92 -11.24
CA ASN A 84 -9.33 10.05 -12.43
C ASN A 84 -8.05 9.20 -12.43
N ASP A 85 -6.91 9.77 -12.04
CA ASP A 85 -5.64 9.03 -11.93
C ASP A 85 -5.70 8.02 -10.78
N PHE A 86 -6.38 8.39 -9.69
CA PHE A 86 -6.60 7.51 -8.56
C PHE A 86 -7.41 6.27 -8.98
N VAL A 87 -8.56 6.45 -9.64
CA VAL A 87 -9.42 5.33 -10.07
C VAL A 87 -8.68 4.42 -11.05
N SER A 88 -7.86 4.99 -11.94
CA SER A 88 -7.02 4.20 -12.85
C SER A 88 -5.92 3.41 -12.13
N ARG A 89 -5.33 3.95 -11.07
CA ARG A 89 -4.22 3.32 -10.32
C ARG A 89 -4.69 2.38 -9.22
N PHE A 90 -5.90 2.60 -8.70
CA PHE A 90 -6.50 1.86 -7.60
C PHE A 90 -7.96 1.51 -7.95
N PRO A 91 -8.20 0.63 -8.94
CA PRO A 91 -9.56 0.23 -9.28
C PRO A 91 -10.26 -0.41 -8.07
N ALA A 92 -11.58 -0.22 -7.97
CA ALA A 92 -12.39 -0.99 -7.03
C ALA A 92 -12.38 -2.46 -7.45
N ALA A 93 -12.15 -3.36 -6.50
CA ALA A 93 -12.22 -4.81 -6.72
C ALA A 93 -13.67 -5.30 -6.78
#